data_AF-A0AAJ1ESS5-F1
#
_entry.id   AF-A0AAJ1ESS5-F1
#
_cell.length_a   1.000
_cell.length_b   1.000
_cell.length_c   1.000
_cell.angle_alpha   90.00
_cell.angle_beta   90.00
_cell.angle_gamma   90.00
#
_symmetry.space_group_name_H-M   'P 1'
#
loop_
_entity.id
_entity.type
_entity.pdbx_description
1 polymer ?
#
loop_
_entity_poly.entity_id
_entity_poly.type
_entity_poly.pdbx_seq_one_letter_code
_entity_poly.pdbx_strand_id
1 'polypeptide(L)'
;MSHAYCAGRAAELLGRNLCDLRLVSCHLGNGCSATAVHGGVSVATTMGFMPMEGLMMGSRPGWADPGILVYIQQRHGLNPAQLDDLLNHRSGLLGVSGISSDFRQVEAAAREGNDRAGLAIEMYAGGV
;
A
#
# COMPACT_ATOMS: atom_id res chain seq x y z
N MET A 1 6.83 13.53 3.85
CA MET A 1 6.09 14.81 3.99
C MET A 1 4.69 14.60 4.58
N SER A 2 3.81 13.77 3.99
CA SER A 2 2.46 13.54 4.54
C SER A 2 2.46 13.07 6.00
N HIS A 3 3.26 12.05 6.36
CA HIS A 3 3.30 11.55 7.74
C HIS A 3 3.74 12.60 8.77
N ALA A 4 4.74 13.43 8.45
CA ALA A 4 5.20 14.50 9.34
C ALA A 4 4.10 15.56 9.55
N TYR A 5 3.42 15.97 8.48
CA TYR A 5 2.28 16.89 8.57
C TYR A 5 1.14 16.30 9.41
N CYS A 6 0.75 15.05 9.14
CA CYS A 6 -0.32 14.37 9.87
C CYS A 6 0.01 14.19 11.36
N ALA A 7 1.26 13.92 11.71
CA ALA A 7 1.69 13.81 13.11
C ALA A 7 1.54 15.15 13.85
N GLY A 8 1.98 16.27 13.24
CA GLY A 8 1.78 17.61 13.80
C GLY A 8 0.30 17.96 13.93
N ARG A 9 -0.49 17.70 12.89
CA ARG A 9 -1.94 17.96 12.91
C ARG A 9 -2.67 17.11 13.95
N ALA A 10 -2.27 15.86 14.16
CA ALA A 10 -2.83 15.01 15.20
C ALA A 10 -2.54 15.57 16.60
N ALA A 11 -1.34 16.11 16.84
CA ALA A 11 -1.00 16.75 18.11
C ALA A 11 -1.90 17.98 18.41
N GLU A 12 -2.12 18.83 17.41
CA GLU A 12 -3.05 19.96 17.51
C GLU A 12 -4.48 19.51 17.81
N LEU A 13 -4.99 18.51 17.09
CA LEU A 13 -6.35 17.99 17.27
C LEU A 13 -6.56 17.35 18.65
N LEU A 14 -5.51 16.75 19.21
CA LEU A 14 -5.54 16.13 20.52
C LEU A 14 -5.26 17.14 21.66
N GLY A 15 -4.86 18.37 21.35
CA GLY A 15 -4.46 19.38 22.34
C GLY A 15 -3.25 18.95 23.18
N ARG A 16 -2.32 18.19 22.59
CA ARG A 16 -1.15 17.62 23.27
C ARG A 16 0.14 17.99 22.55
N ASN A 17 1.25 18.04 23.28
CA ASN A 17 2.55 18.22 22.65
C ASN A 17 2.93 16.97 21.84
N LEU A 18 3.43 17.17 20.62
CA LEU A 18 3.85 16.08 19.73
C LEU A 18 4.91 15.17 20.38
N CYS A 19 5.80 15.74 21.20
CA CYS A 19 6.84 15.01 21.92
C CYS A 19 6.28 13.94 22.89
N ASP A 20 5.04 14.11 23.36
CA ASP A 20 4.38 13.21 24.32
C ASP A 20 3.56 12.11 23.61
N LEU A 21 3.55 12.08 22.28
CA LEU A 21 2.70 11.19 21.50
C LEU A 21 3.45 9.97 20.95
N ARG A 22 2.68 8.89 20.82
CA ARG A 22 3.01 7.69 20.04
C ARG A 22 1.91 7.50 19.03
N LEU A 23 2.23 7.65 17.75
CA LEU A 23 1.26 7.68 16.66
C LEU A 23 1.63 6.62 15.62
N VAL A 24 0.60 6.05 15.00
CA VAL A 24 0.72 5.36 13.72
C VAL A 24 -0.05 6.18 12.70
N SER A 25 0.62 6.61 11.64
CA SER A 25 0.01 7.36 10.55
C SER A 25 -0.10 6.46 9.32
N CYS A 26 -1.32 6.23 8.84
CA CYS A 26 -1.59 5.46 7.63
C CYS A 26 -1.95 6.43 6.49
N HIS A 27 -1.09 6.52 5.49
CA HIS A 27 -1.35 7.27 4.26
C HIS A 27 -1.90 6.29 3.23
N LEU A 28 -3.21 6.35 2.95
CA LEU A 28 -3.92 5.42 2.09
C LEU A 28 -4.42 6.13 0.82
N GLY A 29 -3.57 6.20 -0.19
CA GLY A 29 -3.88 6.73 -1.51
C GLY A 29 -3.54 5.74 -2.62
N ASN A 30 -3.25 6.24 -3.83
CA ASN A 30 -2.76 5.36 -4.91
C ASN A 30 -1.44 4.67 -4.55
N GLY A 31 -0.59 5.36 -3.78
CA GLY A 31 0.49 4.75 -3.01
C GLY A 31 0.10 4.69 -1.54
N CYS A 32 0.45 3.60 -0.86
CA CYS A 32 0.09 3.38 0.54
C CYS A 32 1.33 3.16 1.41
N SER A 33 1.39 3.85 2.53
CA SER A 33 2.43 3.64 3.54
C SER A 33 1.90 3.88 4.95
N ALA A 34 2.41 3.12 5.92
CA ALA A 34 2.22 3.39 7.33
C ALA A 34 3.54 3.80 7.98
N THR A 35 3.50 4.73 8.93
CA THR A 35 4.68 5.20 9.67
C THR A 35 4.38 5.25 11.16
N ALA A 36 5.25 4.62 11.95
CA ALA A 36 5.27 4.73 13.40
C ALA A 36 6.07 5.98 13.79
N VAL A 37 5.45 6.85 14.59
CA VAL A 37 6.02 8.11 15.06
C VAL A 37 6.06 8.10 16.58
N HIS A 38 7.25 8.32 17.15
CA HIS A 38 7.43 8.48 18.59
C HIS A 38 8.00 9.87 18.88
N GLY A 39 7.24 10.68 19.61
CA GLY A 39 7.67 12.02 20.01
C GLY A 39 7.94 12.94 18.82
N GLY A 40 7.20 12.79 17.72
CA GLY A 40 7.41 13.53 16.48
C GLY A 40 8.50 12.98 15.55
N VAL A 41 9.23 11.94 15.97
CA VAL A 41 10.27 11.29 15.17
C VAL A 41 9.73 10.02 14.54
N SER A 42 9.93 9.85 13.23
CA SER A 42 9.63 8.59 12.54
C SER A 42 10.60 7.50 12.98
N VAL A 43 10.09 6.41 13.55
CA VAL A 43 10.91 5.29 14.05
C VAL A 43 10.80 4.03 13.19
N ALA A 44 9.73 3.89 12.40
CA ALA A 44 9.56 2.83 11.41
C ALA A 44 8.59 3.26 10.31
N THR A 45 8.77 2.75 9.10
CA THR A 45 7.86 2.96 7.97
C THR A 45 7.77 1.70 7.12
N THR A 46 6.64 1.48 6.46
CA THR A 46 6.39 0.25 5.67
C THR A 46 7.08 0.25 4.30
N MET A 47 7.32 1.42 3.70
CA MET A 47 8.10 1.50 2.45
C MET A 47 9.59 1.40 2.77
N GLY A 48 10.33 0.62 1.99
CA GLY A 48 11.78 0.51 2.11
C GLY A 48 12.51 1.28 1.01
N PHE A 49 13.50 0.62 0.40
CA PHE A 49 14.35 1.25 -0.62
C PHE A 49 13.55 1.76 -1.82
N MET A 50 12.54 0.99 -2.23
CA MET A 50 11.60 1.36 -3.29
C MET A 50 10.20 1.61 -2.70
N PRO A 51 9.40 2.51 -3.30
CA PRO A 51 8.01 2.77 -2.90
C PRO A 51 7.03 1.60 -3.12
N MET A 52 7.53 0.40 -3.42
CA MET A 52 6.74 -0.81 -3.68
C MET A 52 6.56 -1.65 -2.42
N GLU A 53 7.52 -1.59 -1.49
CA GLU A 53 7.48 -2.39 -0.27
C GLU A 53 6.38 -1.90 0.69
N GLY A 54 5.84 -2.83 1.48
CA GLY A 54 4.85 -2.53 2.50
C GLY A 54 3.45 -2.89 2.08
N LEU A 55 2.55 -1.91 2.17
CA LEU A 55 1.12 -2.11 1.95
C LEU A 55 0.81 -2.38 0.49
N MET A 56 -0.22 -3.20 0.24
CA MET A 56 -0.83 -3.29 -1.08
C MET A 56 -1.32 -1.90 -1.52
N MET A 57 -1.18 -1.59 -2.81
CA MET A 57 -1.55 -0.29 -3.36
C MET A 57 -2.45 -0.43 -4.58
N GLY A 58 -2.73 0.67 -5.28
CA GLY A 58 -3.59 0.65 -6.47
C GLY A 58 -3.05 -0.27 -7.58
N SER A 59 -1.77 -0.13 -7.92
CA SER A 59 -1.11 -0.89 -9.00
C SER A 59 0.13 -1.67 -8.58
N ARG A 60 0.45 -1.66 -7.27
CA ARG A 60 1.65 -2.29 -6.69
C ARG A 60 1.27 -3.37 -5.69
N PRO A 61 2.02 -4.49 -5.63
CA PRO A 61 1.64 -5.62 -4.80
C PRO A 61 1.83 -5.36 -3.31
N GLY A 62 2.72 -4.46 -2.91
CA GLY A 62 3.18 -4.38 -1.52
C GLY A 62 4.22 -5.47 -1.24
N TRP A 63 4.20 -6.02 -0.03
CA TRP A 63 5.01 -7.17 0.33
C TRP A 63 4.73 -8.38 -0.57
N ALA A 64 5.81 -8.94 -1.12
CA ALA A 64 5.79 -10.15 -1.92
C ALA A 64 6.99 -11.02 -1.54
N ASP A 65 6.81 -12.34 -1.59
CA ASP A 65 7.92 -13.29 -1.42
C ASP A 65 8.95 -13.08 -2.55
N PRO A 66 10.23 -12.81 -2.25
CA PRO A 66 11.26 -12.69 -3.29
C PRO A 66 11.34 -13.90 -4.23
N GLY A 67 11.02 -15.10 -3.74
CA GLY A 67 10.96 -16.33 -4.52
C GLY A 67 9.86 -16.31 -5.60
N ILE A 68 8.73 -15.62 -5.36
CA ILE A 68 7.66 -15.51 -6.37
C ILE A 68 8.12 -14.70 -7.59
N LEU A 69 9.00 -13.72 -7.37
CA LEU A 69 9.55 -12.88 -8.43
C LEU A 69 10.39 -13.72 -9.39
N VAL A 70 11.28 -14.54 -8.83
CA VAL A 70 12.12 -15.48 -9.59
C VAL A 70 11.25 -16.52 -10.32
N TYR A 71 10.25 -17.07 -9.63
CA TYR A 71 9.34 -18.05 -10.22
C TYR A 71 8.56 -17.48 -11.42
N ILE A 72 7.92 -16.32 -11.28
CA ILE A 72 7.15 -15.68 -12.37
C ILE A 72 8.08 -15.34 -13.53
N GLN A 73 9.27 -14.82 -13.24
CA GLN A 73 10.24 -14.46 -14.26
C GLN A 73 10.64 -15.68 -15.11
N GLN A 74 10.94 -16.81 -14.48
CA GLN A 74 11.29 -18.06 -15.18
C GLN A 74 10.09 -18.67 -15.89
N ARG A 75 8.92 -18.69 -15.26
CA ARG A 75 7.69 -19.33 -15.79
C ARG A 75 7.16 -18.61 -17.02
N HIS A 76 7.27 -17.28 -17.06
CA HIS A 76 6.73 -16.45 -18.13
C HIS A 76 7.81 -15.85 -19.04
N GLY A 77 9.09 -16.14 -18.80
CA GLY A 77 10.21 -15.62 -19.58
C GLY A 77 10.32 -14.10 -19.53
N LEU A 78 9.97 -13.47 -18.40
CA LEU A 78 9.99 -12.02 -18.28
C LEU A 78 11.43 -11.52 -18.23
N ASN A 79 11.72 -10.47 -18.99
CA ASN A 79 12.95 -9.71 -18.78
C ASN A 79 12.78 -8.76 -17.56
N PRO A 80 13.88 -8.18 -17.03
CA PRO A 80 13.81 -7.30 -15.86
C PRO A 80 12.85 -6.12 -16.00
N ALA A 81 12.76 -5.50 -17.19
CA ALA A 81 11.87 -4.38 -17.43
C ALA A 81 10.38 -4.78 -17.41
N GLN A 82 10.07 -5.98 -17.93
CA GLN A 82 8.71 -6.52 -17.89
C GLN A 82 8.29 -6.89 -16.46
N LEU A 83 9.23 -7.41 -15.66
CA LEU A 83 8.97 -7.67 -14.24
C LEU A 83 8.74 -6.36 -13.48
N ASP A 84 9.55 -5.34 -13.74
CA ASP A 84 9.37 -4.01 -13.13
C ASP A 84 8.02 -3.39 -13.48
N ASP A 85 7.59 -3.45 -14.76
CA ASP A 85 6.26 -3.01 -15.20
C ASP A 85 5.14 -3.78 -14.50
N LEU A 86 5.26 -5.11 -14.42
CA LEU A 86 4.30 -5.96 -13.73
C LEU A 86 4.10 -5.51 -12.28
N LEU A 87 5.20 -5.27 -11.56
CA LEU A 87 5.19 -4.93 -10.14
C LEU A 87 4.76 -3.47 -9.88
N ASN A 88 5.12 -2.53 -10.75
CA ASN A 88 4.80 -1.12 -10.53
C ASN A 88 3.43 -0.69 -11.06
N HIS A 89 2.95 -1.34 -12.12
CA HIS A 89 1.81 -0.84 -12.90
C HIS A 89 0.67 -1.83 -13.07
N ARG A 90 0.88 -3.13 -12.81
CA ARG A 90 -0.11 -4.18 -13.14
C ARG A 90 -0.45 -5.12 -11.98
N SER A 91 -0.08 -4.73 -10.76
CA SER A 91 -0.28 -5.49 -9.52
C SER A 91 -1.29 -4.79 -8.60
N GLY A 92 -1.32 -5.13 -7.31
CA GLY A 92 -2.17 -4.46 -6.33
C GLY A 92 -3.66 -4.65 -6.58
N LEU A 93 -4.46 -3.65 -6.22
CA LEU A 93 -5.91 -3.64 -6.46
C LEU A 93 -6.24 -3.94 -7.92
N LEU A 94 -5.52 -3.33 -8.86
CA LEU A 94 -5.69 -3.54 -10.29
C LEU A 94 -5.42 -5.00 -10.68
N GLY A 95 -4.32 -5.58 -10.22
CA GLY A 95 -3.95 -6.95 -10.55
C GLY A 95 -4.95 -7.99 -10.03
N VAL A 96 -5.39 -7.84 -8.78
CA VAL A 96 -6.31 -8.79 -8.14
C VAL A 96 -7.75 -8.61 -8.65
N SER A 97 -8.27 -7.37 -8.66
CA SER A 97 -9.64 -7.11 -9.14
C SER A 97 -9.77 -7.33 -10.65
N GLY A 98 -8.73 -6.99 -11.41
CA GLY A 98 -8.80 -6.92 -12.88
C GLY A 98 -9.61 -5.73 -13.40
N ILE A 99 -9.96 -4.77 -12.53
CA ILE A 99 -10.91 -3.68 -12.85
C ILE A 99 -10.16 -2.35 -12.90
N SER A 100 -9.59 -1.92 -11.77
CA SER A 100 -9.05 -0.57 -11.63
C SER A 100 -8.04 -0.51 -10.49
N SER A 101 -7.14 0.47 -10.56
CA SER A 101 -6.30 0.87 -9.44
C SER A 101 -7.00 1.85 -8.49
N ASP A 102 -8.17 2.38 -8.87
CA ASP A 102 -8.99 3.27 -8.03
C ASP A 102 -9.89 2.43 -7.10
N PHE A 103 -9.65 2.54 -5.80
CA PHE A 103 -10.41 1.84 -4.77
C PHE A 103 -11.92 2.05 -4.90
N ARG A 104 -12.39 3.24 -5.30
CA ARG A 104 -13.83 3.53 -5.42
C ARG A 104 -14.49 2.71 -6.52
N GLN A 105 -13.79 2.47 -7.63
CA GLN A 105 -14.30 1.66 -8.73
C GLN A 105 -14.33 0.18 -8.35
N VAL A 106 -13.31 -0.29 -7.62
CA VAL A 106 -13.28 -1.66 -7.09
C VAL A 106 -14.38 -1.86 -6.05
N GLU A 107 -14.60 -0.90 -5.15
CA GLU A 107 -15.68 -0.94 -4.15
C GLU A 107 -17.06 -0.99 -4.79
N ALA A 108 -17.31 -0.19 -5.83
CA ALA A 108 -18.56 -0.23 -6.57
C ALA A 108 -18.80 -1.62 -7.19
N ALA A 109 -17.80 -2.18 -7.87
CA ALA A 109 -17.90 -3.52 -8.46
C ALA A 109 -18.10 -4.63 -7.40
N ALA A 110 -17.46 -4.51 -6.24
CA ALA A 110 -17.67 -5.45 -5.13
C ALA A 110 -19.13 -5.40 -4.62
N ARG A 111 -19.71 -4.20 -4.49
CA ARG A 111 -21.13 -4.02 -4.11
C ARG A 111 -22.10 -4.59 -5.16
N GLU A 112 -21.69 -4.62 -6.43
CA GLU A 112 -22.44 -5.25 -7.53
C GLU A 112 -22.26 -6.78 -7.59
N GLY A 113 -21.49 -7.37 -6.67
CA GLY A 113 -21.29 -8.82 -6.57
C GLY A 113 -20.08 -9.36 -7.33
N ASN A 114 -19.10 -8.52 -7.66
CA ASN A 114 -17.85 -8.99 -8.26
C ASN A 114 -16.91 -9.62 -7.20
N ASP A 115 -16.76 -10.94 -7.23
CA ASP A 115 -15.94 -11.70 -6.28
C ASP A 115 -14.47 -11.25 -6.25
N ARG A 116 -13.88 -10.96 -7.43
CA ARG A 116 -12.48 -10.52 -7.51
C ARG A 116 -12.28 -9.14 -6.91
N ALA A 117 -13.26 -8.26 -7.05
CA ALA A 117 -13.24 -6.94 -6.42
C ALA A 117 -13.36 -7.07 -4.89
N GLY A 118 -14.23 -7.95 -4.40
CA GLY A 118 -14.32 -8.29 -2.97
C GLY A 118 -12.99 -8.79 -2.42
N LEU A 119 -12.39 -9.78 -3.07
CA LEU A 119 -11.08 -10.32 -2.69
C LEU A 119 -9.98 -9.24 -2.70
N ALA A 120 -9.96 -8.37 -3.71
CA ALA A 120 -8.96 -7.29 -3.78
C ALA A 120 -9.09 -6.32 -2.59
N ILE A 121 -10.31 -6.00 -2.17
CA ILE A 121 -10.56 -5.14 -1.00
C ILE A 121 -10.16 -5.86 0.30
N GLU A 122 -10.49 -7.14 0.44
CA GLU A 122 -10.09 -7.94 1.61
C GLU A 122 -8.57 -8.02 1.75
N MET A 123 -7.85 -8.28 0.66
CA MET A 123 -6.38 -8.31 0.65
C MET A 123 -5.79 -6.92 0.96
N TYR A 124 -6.37 -5.87 0.39
CA TYR A 124 -5.93 -4.49 0.63
C TYR A 124 -6.13 -4.10 2.10
N ALA A 125 -7.29 -4.38 2.68
CA ALA A 125 -7.61 -4.07 4.06
C ALA A 125 -6.86 -4.95 5.05
N GLY A 126 -6.66 -6.25 4.74
CA GLY A 126 -5.92 -7.17 5.60
C GLY A 126 -4.43 -6.89 5.72
N GLY A 127 -3.87 -6.09 4.80
CA GLY A 127 -2.48 -5.64 4.86
C GLY A 127 -2.25 -4.37 5.68
N VAL A 128 -3.30 -3.61 6.00
CA VAL A 128 -3.25 -2.34 6.77
C VAL A 128 -3.37 -2.61 8.27
#